data_AF-A0A7D9EJ68-F1
#
_entry.id   AF-A0A7D9EJ68-F1
#
_cell.length_a   1.000
_cell.length_b   1.000
_cell.length_c   1.000
_cell.angle_alpha   90.00
_cell.angle_beta   90.00
_cell.angle_gamma   90.00
#
_symmetry.space_group_name_H-M   'P 1'
#
loop_
_entity.id
_entity.type
_entity.pdbx_description
1 polymer ?
#
loop_
_entity_poly.entity_id
_entity_poly.type
_entity_poly.pdbx_seq_one_letter_code
_entity_poly.pdbx_strand_id
1 'polypeptide(L)' 'MPQPTDVPSVKRFLGMVNYLSKFLPNISTITEPLRQLEAKDVEWHWDENQQNAFEEIKKLISHHMSPCPTLLRCRQG' A
#
# COMPACT_ATOMS: atom_id res chain seq x y z
N MET A 1 -7.78 3.16 1.18
CA MET A 1 -6.69 2.98 2.16
C MET A 1 -6.19 4.37 2.54
N PRO A 2 -6.28 4.77 3.82
CA PRO A 2 -5.73 6.04 4.30
C PRO A 2 -4.18 5.99 4.33
N GLN A 3 -3.54 7.15 4.18
CA GLN A 3 -2.09 7.28 4.33
C GLN A 3 -1.70 6.98 5.78
N PRO A 4 -0.69 6.14 6.04
CA PRO A 4 -0.20 5.92 7.39
C PRO A 4 0.57 7.14 7.88
N THR A 5 0.25 7.60 9.09
CA THR A 5 0.86 8.75 9.77
C THR A 5 1.88 8.36 10.83
N ASP A 6 1.98 7.06 11.12
CA ASP A 6 2.78 6.54 12.23
C ASP A 6 3.39 5.18 11.84
N VAL A 7 4.53 4.87 12.45
CA VAL A 7 5.21 3.56 12.34
C VAL A 7 4.26 2.36 12.49
N PRO A 8 3.41 2.25 13.55
CA PRO A 8 2.48 1.13 13.69
C PRO A 8 1.49 1.01 12.53
N SER A 9 1.08 2.13 11.93
CA SER A 9 0.17 2.14 10.77
C SER A 9 0.88 1.62 9.52
N VAL A 10 2.16 1.98 9.32
CA VAL A 10 3.00 1.44 8.24
C VAL A 10 3.22 -0.06 8.43
N LYS A 11 3.51 -0.52 9.66
CA LYS A 11 3.68 -1.96 9.96
C LYS A 11 2.45 -2.78 9.56
N ARG A 12 1.26 -2.29 9.92
CA ARG A 12 -0.02 -2.92 9.57
C ARG A 12 -0.21 -2.97 8.05
N PHE A 13 0.08 -1.87 7.36
CA PHE A 13 0.00 -1.79 5.92
C PHE A 13 0.97 -2.77 5.24
N LEU A 14 2.23 -2.78 5.64
CA LEU A 14 3.25 -3.69 5.10
C LEU A 14 2.93 -5.16 5.40
N GLY A 15 2.32 -5.48 6.54
CA GLY A 15 1.82 -6.82 6.83
C GLY A 15 0.78 -7.30 5.80
N MET A 16 -0.18 -6.43 5.45
CA MET A 16 -1.17 -6.71 4.41
C MET A 16 -0.51 -6.85 3.03
N VAL A 17 0.42 -5.95 2.68
CA VAL A 17 1.14 -5.99 1.40
C VAL A 17 1.99 -7.26 1.28
N ASN A 18 2.62 -7.69 2.37
CA ASN A 18 3.41 -8.92 2.42
C ASN A 18 2.54 -10.16 2.17
N TYR A 19 1.32 -10.20 2.69
CA TYR A 19 0.36 -11.27 2.37
C TYR A 19 -0.01 -11.31 0.88
N LEU A 20 -0.08 -10.14 0.23
CA LEU A 20 -0.38 -9.98 -1.19
C LEU A 20 0.85 -10.12 -2.09
N SER A 21 2.05 -10.17 -1.54
CA SER A 21 3.30 -10.14 -2.29
C SER A 21 3.43 -11.28 -3.31
N LYS A 22 2.86 -12.44 -3.01
CA LYS A 22 2.80 -13.59 -3.93
C LYS A 22 1.99 -13.35 -5.21
N PHE A 23 1.15 -12.32 -5.23
CA PHE A 23 0.33 -11.94 -6.38
C PHE A 23 0.82 -10.66 -7.07
N LEU A 24 1.70 -9.89 -6.42
CA LEU A 24 2.14 -8.58 -6.89
C LEU A 24 3.60 -8.64 -7.32
N PRO A 25 3.92 -8.46 -8.61
CA PRO A 25 5.30 -8.45 -9.08
C PRO A 25 6.06 -7.25 -8.52
N ASN A 26 7.35 -7.44 -8.18
CA ASN A 26 8.28 -6.39 -7.75
C ASN A 26 7.86 -5.59 -6.50
N ILE A 27 6.93 -6.12 -5.68
CA ILE A 27 6.42 -5.41 -4.50
C ILE A 27 7.50 -5.15 -3.44
N SER A 28 8.52 -6.01 -3.36
CA SER A 28 9.63 -5.84 -2.41
C SER A 28 10.41 -4.56 -2.68
N THR A 29 10.64 -4.22 -3.95
CA THR A 29 11.31 -2.98 -4.35
C THR A 29 10.44 -1.75 -4.09
N ILE A 30 9.13 -1.86 -4.37
CA ILE A 30 8.19 -0.75 -4.15
C ILE A 30 8.00 -0.47 -2.65
N THR A 31 7.99 -1.51 -1.81
CA THR A 31 7.84 -1.36 -0.35
C THR A 31 9.11 -0.92 0.37
N GLU A 32 10.24 -0.87 -0.32
CA GLU A 32 11.54 -0.52 0.26
C GLU A 32 11.56 0.85 0.98
N PRO A 33 11.08 1.97 0.38
CA PRO A 33 11.00 3.26 1.08
C PRO A 33 10.06 3.25 2.29
N LEU A 34 9.03 2.39 2.28
CA LEU A 34 8.11 2.24 3.42
C LEU A 34 8.75 1.41 4.56
N ARG A 35 9.60 0.44 4.22
CA ARG A 35 10.37 -0.34 5.22
C ARG A 35 11.41 0.52 5.94
N GLN A 36 11.95 1.54 5.28
CA GLN A 36 12.86 2.51 5.91
C GLN A 36 12.17 3.28 7.04
N LEU A 37 10.86 3.55 6.93
CA LEU A 37 10.06 4.19 8.00
C LEU A 37 9.87 3.29 9.23
N GLU A 38 10.06 1.98 9.11
CA GLU A 38 9.95 1.04 10.24
C GLU A 38 11.24 0.89 11.04
N ALA A 39 12.35 1.46 10.56
CA ALA A 39 13.65 1.36 11.19
C ALA A 39 13.67 2.09 12.54
N LYS A 40 14.26 1.46 13.56
CA LYS A 40 14.24 1.95 14.94
C LYS A 40 15.08 3.23 15.17
N ASP A 41 15.90 3.61 14.20
CA ASP A 41 16.86 4.72 14.30
C ASP A 41 16.60 5.82 13.26
N VAL A 42 15.45 5.78 12.59
CA VAL A 42 15.09 6.75 11.55
C VAL A 42 13.99 7.66 12.08
N GLU A 43 14.22 8.97 12.02
CA GLU A 43 13.18 9.96 12.27
C GLU A 43 12.06 9.76 11.25
N TRP A 44 10.82 9.77 11.73
CA TRP A 44 9.66 9.63 10.86
C TRP A 44 9.63 10.79 9.85
N HIS A 45 9.88 10.47 8.59
CA HIS A 45 9.89 11.43 7.50
C HIS A 45 9.13 10.88 6.30
N TRP A 46 7.97 11.47 6.02
CA TRP A 46 7.13 11.09 4.89
C TRP A 46 7.34 12.07 3.74
N ASP A 47 8.04 11.62 2.70
CA ASP A 47 8.35 12.42 1.52
C ASP A 47 7.72 11.81 0.25
N GLU A 48 8.04 12.36 -0.91
CA GLU A 48 7.55 11.93 -2.22
C GLU A 48 7.87 10.46 -2.51
N ASN A 49 9.02 9.97 -2.04
CA ASN A 49 9.42 8.57 -2.21
C ASN A 49 8.46 7.59 -1.52
N GLN A 50 8.08 7.87 -0.26
CA GLN A 50 7.14 7.04 0.50
C GLN A 50 5.72 7.18 -0.06
N GLN A 51 5.34 8.39 -0.46
CA GLN A 51 4.06 8.65 -1.08
C GLN A 51 3.91 7.87 -2.39
N ASN A 52 4.90 7.95 -3.28
CA ASN A 52 4.86 7.28 -4.57
C ASN A 52 4.81 5.75 -4.39
N ALA A 53 5.59 5.20 -3.47
CA ALA A 53 5.50 3.78 -3.11
C ALA A 53 4.11 3.37 -2.62
N PHE A 54 3.52 4.17 -1.73
CA PHE A 54 2.17 3.91 -1.21
C PHE A 54 1.11 3.95 -2.32
N GLU A 55 1.20 4.89 -3.25
CA GLU A 55 0.28 5.00 -4.38
C GLU A 55 0.44 3.86 -5.38
N GLU A 56 1.67 3.47 -5.72
CA GLU A 56 1.96 2.33 -6.61
C GLU A 56 1.39 1.02 -6.02
N ILE A 57 1.58 0.78 -4.72
CA ILE A 57 0.98 -0.37 -4.04
C ILE A 57 -0.55 -0.33 -4.13
N LYS A 58 -1.18 0.83 -3.92
CA LYS A 58 -2.64 0.97 -4.07
C LYS A 58 -3.10 0.66 -5.49
N LYS A 59 -2.39 1.11 -6.52
CA LYS A 59 -2.70 0.80 -7.92
C LYS A 59 -2.57 -0.70 -8.19
N LEU A 60 -1.48 -1.31 -7.74
CA LEU A 60 -1.25 -2.76 -7.88
C LEU A 60 -2.35 -3.57 -7.22
N ILE A 61 -2.74 -3.22 -6.00
CA ILE A 61 -3.86 -3.87 -5.30
C ILE A 61 -5.17 -3.60 -6.03
N SER A 62 -5.44 -2.38 -6.50
CA SER A 62 -6.67 -2.08 -7.24
C SER A 62 -6.77 -2.86 -8.57
N HIS A 63 -5.64 -3.05 -9.25
CA HIS A 63 -5.58 -3.77 -10.53
C HIS A 63 -5.64 -5.29 -10.37
N HIS A 64 -4.92 -5.86 -9.39
CA HIS A 64 -4.89 -7.31 -9.16
C HIS A 64 -6.01 -7.82 -8.27
N MET A 65 -6.49 -6.97 -7.36
CA MET A 65 -7.53 -7.25 -6.39
C MET A 65 -8.80 -6.48 -6.75
N SER A 66 -9.09 -6.36 -8.04
CA SER A 66 -10.38 -5.84 -8.48
C SER A 66 -11.47 -6.72 -7.86
N PRO A 67 -12.35 -6.19 -6.98
CA PRO A 67 -13.63 -6.84 -6.82
C PRO A 67 -14.27 -6.84 -8.21
N CYS A 68 -14.86 -7.97 -8.61
CA CYS A 68 -15.72 -8.01 -9.79
C CYS A 68 -16.53 -6.70 -9.89
N PRO A 69 -16.61 -6.04 -11.07
CA PRO A 69 -17.30 -4.76 -11.24
C PRO A 69 -18.84 -4.81 -11.04
N THR A 70 -19.35 -5.73 -10.20
CA THR A 70 -20.77 -5.95 -9.96
C THR A 70 -21.42 -4.90 -9.03
N LEU A 71 -20.67 -3.91 -8.52
CA LEU A 71 -21.24 -2.79 -7.75
C LEU A 71 -21.33 -1.47 -8.52
N LEU A 72 -21.28 -1.49 -9.86
CA LEU A 72 -21.60 -0.33 -10.70
C LEU A 72 -22.90 -0.49 -11.50
N ARG A 73 -23.90 -1.21 -10.97
CA ARG A 73 -25.26 -1.18 -11.54
C ARG A 73 -26.33 -1.43 -10.49
N CYS A 74 -26.59 -0.45 -9.61
CA CYS A 74 -27.85 -0.35 -8.88
C CYS A 74 -28.03 1.06 -8.31
N ARG A 75 -28.07 2.08 -9.18
CA ARG A 75 -28.67 3.37 -8.80
C ARG A 75 -29.19 4.16 -10.00
N GLN A 76 -30.12 3.55 -10.73
CA GLN A 76 -31.13 4.31 -11.48
C GLN A 76 -32.44 3.52 -11.37
N GLY A 77 -33.27 3.98 -10.44
CA GLY A 77 -34.65 3.56 -10.20
C GLY A 77 -35.36 4.75 -9.60
#